data_AF-A0A9Q1KBC7-F1
#
_entry.id   AF-A0A9Q1KBC7-F1
#
_cell.length_a   1.000
_cell.length_b   1.000
_cell.length_c   1.000
_cell.angle_alpha   90.00
_cell.angle_beta   90.00
_cell.angle_gamma   90.00
#
_symmetry.space_group_name_H-M   'P 1'
#
loop_
_entity.id
_entity.type
_entity.pdbx_description
1 polymer ?
#
loop_
_entity_poly.entity_id
_entity_poly.type
_entity_poly.pdbx_seq_one_letter_code
_entity_poly.pdbx_strand_id
1 'polypeptide(L)'
;MWRCVTRGLRNHSSKTSSFFSQSPLYRSFSNSSAGGSAYNVVDHVYDAVVVGAGGAGLRAAIGLSEHGFNTACITKLFPTRSHTVAAQGGINAALGNMTEDDWRWHMYDTVKGSDWLGDQDAIQYMCREAPKAVIELENYGLPFSRTEDGKIYQRAFGGQSLNFGKGICQGVIALNMEDGTLHRFNAKSTILATGGYGRAYFSATSAHTCTGDGNAMVARAGLPLQDLEFVQFHPTGIYGAGCLITEGSRGEGGILRNSEGERFMERYAPTAKDLASRDVVSRSMTMEIREGRGVGPLKDHIYLHLNHLPPEVLKERLPGISETAAIFAGVDVTKEPIPVLPTVHYNMGGIPTNHHGEVVTIKGNDPDAVVPGLMAAGEAACASVHGANRLGANSLLDIVVFGRA
;
A
#
# COMPACT_ATOMS: atom_id res chain seq x y z
N MET A 1 -7.63 -23.93 1.53
CA MET A 1 -7.13 -24.44 2.83
C MET A 1 -6.27 -25.67 2.54
N TRP A 2 -4.96 -25.61 2.77
CA TRP A 2 -4.04 -26.72 2.48
C TRP A 2 -2.93 -26.80 3.54
N ARG A 3 -2.47 -28.01 3.85
CA ARG A 3 -1.43 -28.30 4.87
C ARG A 3 -0.08 -28.58 4.22
N CYS A 4 1.00 -28.18 4.89
CA CYS A 4 2.33 -28.72 4.61
C CYS A 4 2.46 -30.16 5.14
N VAL A 5 3.20 -31.02 4.44
CA VAL A 5 3.51 -32.40 4.89
C VAL A 5 5.00 -32.67 4.65
N THR A 6 5.81 -32.53 5.70
CA THR A 6 7.23 -32.92 5.69
C THR A 6 7.38 -34.39 6.06
N ARG A 7 7.79 -35.24 5.11
CA ARG A 7 8.29 -36.59 5.41
C ARG A 7 9.78 -36.55 5.64
N GLY A 8 10.21 -36.79 6.88
CA GLY A 8 11.61 -37.04 7.19
C GLY A 8 12.08 -38.43 6.76
N LEU A 9 13.37 -38.57 6.47
CA LEU A 9 14.04 -39.86 6.28
C LEU A 9 15.31 -39.91 7.13
N ARG A 10 15.46 -40.97 7.92
CA ARG A 10 16.72 -41.38 8.55
C ARG A 10 17.18 -42.68 7.90
N ASN A 11 18.47 -42.77 7.58
CA ASN A 11 19.38 -43.78 8.16
C ASN A 11 20.81 -43.65 7.60
N HIS A 12 21.79 -44.11 8.37
CA HIS A 12 23.19 -44.19 7.94
C HIS A 12 23.47 -45.48 7.15
N SER A 13 24.44 -45.43 6.24
CA SER A 13 25.59 -46.34 6.25
C SER A 13 26.71 -45.80 5.36
N SER A 14 27.96 -46.20 5.61
CA SER A 14 29.15 -45.77 4.86
C SER A 14 29.60 -46.80 3.84
N LYS A 15 30.23 -46.32 2.75
CA LYS A 15 31.40 -46.95 2.11
C LYS A 15 32.07 -46.00 1.12
N THR A 16 33.39 -46.14 1.00
CA THR A 16 34.24 -45.33 0.11
C THR A 16 34.62 -46.11 -1.15
N SER A 17 34.55 -45.46 -2.31
CA SER A 17 35.20 -45.90 -3.54
C SER A 17 35.39 -44.72 -4.49
N SER A 18 36.64 -44.37 -4.79
CA SER A 18 36.99 -43.27 -5.71
C SER A 18 37.10 -43.77 -7.15
N PHE A 19 36.33 -43.19 -8.07
CA PHE A 19 36.59 -43.27 -9.51
C PHE A 19 36.39 -41.91 -10.16
N PHE A 20 37.37 -41.47 -10.95
CA PHE A 20 37.27 -40.25 -11.74
C PHE A 20 36.46 -40.51 -13.02
N SER A 21 35.50 -39.64 -13.31
CA SER A 21 34.89 -39.51 -14.64
C SER A 21 34.44 -38.07 -14.85
N GLN A 22 35.17 -37.31 -15.66
CA GLN A 22 34.78 -35.95 -16.04
C GLN A 22 33.75 -36.00 -17.18
N SER A 23 32.47 -35.81 -16.86
CA SER A 23 31.44 -35.48 -17.84
C SER A 23 30.24 -34.83 -17.14
N PRO A 24 29.98 -33.52 -17.29
CA PRO A 24 28.69 -32.97 -16.91
C PRO A 24 27.62 -33.60 -17.80
N LEU A 25 26.53 -34.09 -17.21
CA LEU A 25 25.37 -34.60 -17.92
C LEU A 25 24.63 -33.44 -18.61
N TYR A 26 25.16 -33.00 -19.76
CA TYR A 26 24.44 -32.15 -20.69
C TYR A 26 23.19 -32.89 -21.14
N ARG A 27 22.06 -32.53 -20.52
CA ARG A 27 20.74 -32.99 -20.95
C ARG A 27 20.47 -32.35 -22.32
N SER A 28 20.78 -33.09 -23.38
CA SER A 28 20.53 -32.67 -24.75
C SER A 28 19.05 -32.31 -24.89
N PHE A 29 18.76 -31.02 -25.05
CA PHE A 29 17.46 -30.56 -25.51
C PHE A 29 17.34 -30.96 -26.97
N SER A 30 16.65 -32.07 -27.21
CA SER A 30 16.30 -32.52 -28.56
C SER A 30 15.53 -31.40 -29.26
N ASN A 31 16.08 -30.89 -30.36
CA ASN A 31 15.55 -29.73 -31.07
C ASN A 31 14.27 -30.11 -31.84
N SER A 32 13.14 -30.23 -31.13
CA SER A 32 11.83 -30.48 -31.73
C SER A 32 11.30 -29.20 -32.37
N SER A 33 11.65 -28.97 -33.63
CA SER A 33 11.25 -27.80 -34.42
C SER A 33 9.76 -27.84 -34.81
N ALA A 34 8.88 -27.65 -33.83
CA ALA A 34 7.49 -27.31 -34.04
C ALA A 34 7.37 -25.78 -33.95
N GLY A 35 7.21 -25.11 -35.09
CA GLY A 35 7.28 -23.64 -35.23
C GLY A 35 6.07 -22.87 -34.71
N GLY A 36 5.69 -23.07 -33.44
CA GLY A 36 4.66 -22.30 -32.74
C GLY A 36 5.19 -21.73 -31.44
N SER A 37 4.71 -20.53 -31.05
CA SER A 37 5.02 -19.96 -29.73
C SER A 37 4.44 -20.86 -28.63
N ALA A 38 5.20 -21.07 -27.56
CA ALA A 38 4.73 -21.80 -26.38
C ALA A 38 3.57 -21.10 -25.64
N TYR A 39 3.33 -19.82 -25.95
CA TYR A 39 2.21 -19.02 -25.44
C TYR A 39 1.50 -18.30 -26.58
N ASN A 40 0.17 -18.29 -26.56
CA ASN A 40 -0.60 -17.37 -27.41
C ASN A 40 -0.39 -15.94 -26.90
N VAL A 41 -0.10 -15.01 -27.81
CA VAL A 41 0.15 -13.59 -27.50
C VAL A 41 -0.90 -12.75 -28.21
N VAL A 42 -1.66 -11.96 -27.44
CA VAL A 42 -2.69 -11.04 -27.95
C VAL A 42 -2.17 -9.61 -27.87
N ASP A 43 -2.21 -8.88 -28.99
CA ASP A 43 -1.78 -7.48 -29.06
C ASP A 43 -2.95 -6.50 -28.93
N HIS A 44 -2.73 -5.42 -28.19
CA HIS A 44 -3.66 -4.34 -27.95
C HIS A 44 -2.97 -2.98 -28.14
N VAL A 45 -3.75 -1.97 -28.51
CA VAL A 45 -3.29 -0.59 -28.67
C VAL A 45 -4.30 0.34 -27.99
N TYR A 46 -3.79 1.20 -27.11
CA TYR A 46 -4.54 2.20 -26.35
C TYR A 46 -3.77 3.53 -26.37
N ASP A 47 -4.40 4.63 -25.97
CA ASP A 47 -3.66 5.87 -25.70
C ASP A 47 -2.94 5.78 -24.36
N ALA A 48 -3.65 5.29 -23.34
CA ALA A 48 -3.14 5.15 -21.99
C ALA A 48 -3.46 3.77 -21.37
N VAL A 49 -2.58 3.30 -20.49
CA VAL A 49 -2.70 2.02 -19.76
C VAL A 49 -2.51 2.29 -18.27
N VAL A 50 -3.49 1.93 -17.45
CA VAL A 50 -3.46 2.16 -15.99
C VAL A 50 -3.27 0.84 -15.24
N VAL A 51 -2.07 0.66 -14.69
CA VAL A 51 -1.54 -0.56 -14.09
C VAL A 51 -1.90 -0.64 -12.60
N GLY A 52 -3.21 -0.75 -12.35
CA GLY A 52 -3.81 -0.95 -11.03
C GLY A 52 -5.28 -0.54 -10.99
N ALA A 53 -6.05 -1.13 -10.07
CA ALA A 53 -7.44 -0.71 -9.77
C ALA A 53 -7.70 -0.62 -8.25
N GLY A 54 -6.72 -0.09 -7.51
CA GLY A 54 -6.99 0.61 -6.25
C GLY A 54 -7.50 2.03 -6.53
N GLY A 55 -7.70 2.85 -5.50
CA GLY A 55 -8.26 4.20 -5.66
C GLY A 55 -7.51 5.07 -6.68
N ALA A 56 -6.17 5.06 -6.67
CA ALA A 56 -5.35 5.80 -7.64
C ALA A 56 -5.58 5.34 -9.09
N GLY A 57 -5.50 4.03 -9.33
CA GLY A 57 -5.69 3.48 -10.67
C GLY A 57 -7.13 3.63 -11.19
N LEU A 58 -8.12 3.64 -10.31
CA LEU A 58 -9.50 3.95 -10.68
C LEU A 58 -9.68 5.45 -10.98
N ARG A 59 -9.15 6.37 -10.16
CA ARG A 59 -9.23 7.81 -10.43
C ARG A 59 -8.52 8.18 -11.73
N ALA A 60 -7.37 7.56 -12.01
CA ALA A 60 -6.60 7.79 -13.24
C ALA A 60 -7.34 7.24 -14.47
N ALA A 61 -7.84 6.01 -14.39
CA ALA A 61 -8.60 5.42 -15.51
C ALA A 61 -9.89 6.20 -15.82
N ILE A 62 -10.58 6.71 -14.79
CA ILE A 62 -11.73 7.60 -14.95
C ILE A 62 -11.27 8.93 -15.59
N GLY A 63 -10.27 9.62 -15.02
CA GLY A 63 -9.78 10.91 -15.51
C GLY A 63 -9.32 10.89 -16.96
N LEU A 64 -8.56 9.87 -17.36
CA LEU A 64 -8.13 9.68 -18.74
C LEU A 64 -9.33 9.43 -19.69
N SER A 65 -10.33 8.66 -19.24
CA SER A 65 -11.54 8.40 -20.03
C SER A 65 -12.44 9.63 -20.15
N GLU A 66 -12.56 10.44 -19.09
CA GLU A 66 -13.28 11.72 -19.07
C GLU A 66 -12.68 12.73 -20.08
N HIS A 67 -11.36 12.72 -20.24
CA HIS A 67 -10.63 13.52 -21.22
C HIS A 67 -10.57 12.88 -22.62
N GLY A 68 -11.29 11.78 -22.85
CA GLY A 68 -11.46 11.16 -24.17
C GLY A 68 -10.31 10.24 -24.63
N PHE A 69 -9.35 9.90 -23.78
CA PHE A 69 -8.29 8.96 -24.13
C PHE A 69 -8.81 7.52 -24.13
N ASN A 70 -8.51 6.75 -25.18
CA ASN A 70 -8.82 5.32 -25.19
C ASN A 70 -7.95 4.61 -24.14
N THR A 71 -8.55 4.25 -23.01
CA THR A 71 -7.83 3.89 -21.78
C THR A 71 -8.11 2.45 -21.35
N ALA A 72 -7.05 1.67 -21.15
CA ALA A 72 -7.16 0.34 -20.54
C ALA A 72 -6.97 0.43 -19.02
N CYS A 73 -8.07 0.36 -18.26
CA CYS A 73 -8.00 0.08 -16.83
C CYS A 73 -7.64 -1.39 -16.63
N ILE A 74 -6.53 -1.62 -15.93
CA ILE A 74 -5.78 -2.87 -15.98
C ILE A 74 -5.56 -3.27 -14.50
N THR A 75 -6.02 -4.47 -14.09
CA THR A 75 -5.85 -4.97 -12.70
C THR A 75 -5.63 -6.49 -12.53
N LYS A 76 -4.85 -6.88 -11.52
CA LYS A 76 -4.64 -8.28 -11.07
C LYS A 76 -5.72 -8.80 -10.10
N LEU A 77 -6.64 -7.95 -9.64
CA LEU A 77 -7.76 -8.28 -8.76
C LEU A 77 -9.07 -7.70 -9.32
N PHE A 78 -10.21 -8.26 -8.94
CA PHE A 78 -11.47 -7.52 -9.08
C PHE A 78 -11.35 -6.19 -8.29
N PRO A 79 -11.67 -5.02 -8.86
CA PRO A 79 -11.28 -3.71 -8.30
C PRO A 79 -11.61 -3.50 -6.81
N THR A 80 -12.80 -3.90 -6.35
CA THR A 80 -13.21 -3.77 -4.94
C THR A 80 -12.53 -4.75 -3.98
N ARG A 81 -11.52 -5.50 -4.44
CA ARG A 81 -10.62 -6.33 -3.61
C ARG A 81 -9.22 -5.73 -3.48
N SER A 82 -8.93 -4.61 -4.15
CA SER A 82 -7.71 -3.82 -3.95
C SER A 82 -7.63 -3.29 -2.52
N HIS A 83 -6.42 -3.19 -1.95
CA HIS A 83 -6.24 -2.95 -0.51
C HIS A 83 -6.82 -1.62 0.00
N THR A 84 -7.09 -0.64 -0.89
CA THR A 84 -7.88 0.57 -0.60
C THR A 84 -9.21 0.26 0.13
N VAL A 85 -9.85 -0.89 -0.14
CA VAL A 85 -11.09 -1.32 0.51
C VAL A 85 -10.95 -1.61 2.02
N ALA A 86 -9.72 -1.74 2.52
CA ALA A 86 -9.41 -1.97 3.94
C ALA A 86 -8.99 -0.69 4.69
N ALA A 87 -9.03 0.49 4.05
CA ALA A 87 -8.84 1.75 4.72
C ALA A 87 -10.02 2.06 5.65
N GLN A 88 -9.73 2.60 6.85
CA GLN A 88 -10.73 2.77 7.92
C GLN A 88 -10.87 4.22 8.39
N GLY A 89 -9.77 4.94 8.63
CA GLY A 89 -9.77 6.20 9.37
C GLY A 89 -10.22 7.46 8.63
N GLY A 90 -10.52 7.37 7.33
CA GLY A 90 -10.94 8.51 6.50
C GLY A 90 -9.85 9.12 5.62
N ILE A 91 -10.15 10.32 5.10
CA ILE A 91 -9.37 11.10 4.13
C ILE A 91 -9.26 12.55 4.65
N ASN A 92 -8.07 13.14 4.57
CA ASN A 92 -7.85 14.53 5.00
C ASN A 92 -8.17 15.52 3.89
N ALA A 93 -8.86 16.61 4.22
CA ALA A 93 -8.92 17.83 3.44
C ALA A 93 -9.30 18.99 4.35
N ALA A 94 -8.70 20.17 4.14
CA ALA A 94 -9.02 21.37 4.89
C ALA A 94 -10.36 21.97 4.42
N LEU A 95 -11.47 21.40 4.92
CA LEU A 95 -12.84 21.76 4.50
C LEU A 95 -13.48 22.86 5.36
N GLY A 96 -12.98 23.12 6.58
CA GLY A 96 -13.56 24.11 7.50
C GLY A 96 -14.92 23.70 8.13
N ASN A 97 -15.34 22.45 7.98
CA ASN A 97 -16.70 22.00 8.33
C ASN A 97 -16.99 21.88 9.84
N MET A 98 -15.96 21.76 10.68
CA MET A 98 -16.08 21.57 12.14
C MET A 98 -15.53 22.76 12.94
N THR A 99 -14.47 23.36 12.44
CA THR A 99 -13.79 24.56 12.93
C THR A 99 -13.22 25.31 11.72
N GLU A 100 -12.77 26.55 11.90
CA GLU A 100 -11.88 27.19 10.91
C GLU A 100 -10.66 26.28 10.63
N ASP A 101 -10.24 26.22 9.37
CA ASP A 101 -9.21 25.32 8.85
C ASP A 101 -8.59 25.91 7.57
N ASP A 102 -7.34 25.55 7.27
CA ASP A 102 -6.60 26.08 6.12
C ASP A 102 -5.63 25.03 5.55
N TRP A 103 -5.61 24.88 4.22
CA TRP A 103 -4.73 23.93 3.53
C TRP A 103 -3.23 24.17 3.81
N ARG A 104 -2.84 25.39 4.21
CA ARG A 104 -1.47 25.75 4.63
C ARG A 104 -1.11 25.16 5.99
N TRP A 105 -2.08 24.96 6.88
CA TRP A 105 -1.87 24.27 8.16
C TRP A 105 -1.70 22.77 7.91
N HIS A 106 -2.55 22.18 7.05
CA HIS A 106 -2.40 20.79 6.59
C HIS A 106 -1.07 20.55 5.85
N MET A 107 -0.59 21.52 5.05
CA MET A 107 0.74 21.50 4.45
C MET A 107 1.84 21.50 5.52
N TYR A 108 1.78 22.41 6.51
CA TYR A 108 2.76 22.47 7.59
C TYR A 108 2.85 21.16 8.37
N ASP A 109 1.71 20.59 8.78
CA ASP A 109 1.69 19.32 9.50
C ASP A 109 2.16 18.15 8.62
N THR A 110 1.93 18.18 7.31
CA THR A 110 2.44 17.14 6.40
C THR A 110 3.96 17.24 6.20
N VAL A 111 4.52 18.45 6.01
CA VAL A 111 5.98 18.68 5.89
C VAL A 111 6.70 18.32 7.20
N LYS A 112 6.14 18.70 8.34
CA LYS A 112 6.66 18.31 9.66
C LYS A 112 6.49 16.81 9.92
N GLY A 113 5.37 16.24 9.50
CA GLY A 113 5.06 14.82 9.64
C GLY A 113 6.01 13.92 8.86
N SER A 114 6.46 14.39 7.68
CA SER A 114 7.42 13.71 6.80
C SER A 114 8.89 13.81 7.27
N ASP A 115 9.13 14.41 8.45
CA ASP A 115 10.46 14.73 9.01
C ASP A 115 11.32 15.55 8.04
N TRP A 116 10.69 16.51 7.34
CA TRP A 116 11.28 17.38 6.30
C TRP A 116 11.90 16.67 5.09
N LEU A 117 11.76 15.34 4.96
CA LEU A 117 12.18 14.58 3.78
C LEU A 117 11.17 14.67 2.62
N GLY A 118 9.92 15.10 2.89
CA GLY A 118 8.88 15.17 1.87
C GLY A 118 8.94 16.44 1.00
N ASP A 119 8.78 16.26 -0.31
CA ASP A 119 8.92 17.30 -1.33
C ASP A 119 7.80 18.35 -1.25
N GLN A 120 8.18 19.61 -0.98
CA GLN A 120 7.21 20.62 -0.52
C GLN A 120 6.32 21.18 -1.63
N ASP A 121 6.71 21.06 -2.90
CA ASP A 121 5.87 21.38 -4.06
C ASP A 121 4.78 20.31 -4.27
N ALA A 122 5.14 19.04 -4.18
CA ALA A 122 4.19 17.93 -4.19
C ALA A 122 3.23 17.99 -2.99
N ILE A 123 3.73 18.29 -1.77
CA ILE A 123 2.88 18.47 -0.59
C ILE A 123 1.96 19.70 -0.74
N GLN A 124 2.48 20.81 -1.28
CA GLN A 124 1.66 21.99 -1.58
C GLN A 124 0.54 21.65 -2.56
N TYR A 125 0.83 20.92 -3.64
CA TYR A 125 -0.16 20.47 -4.61
C TYR A 125 -1.22 19.59 -3.94
N MET A 126 -0.79 18.58 -3.18
CA MET A 126 -1.67 17.66 -2.46
C MET A 126 -2.64 18.38 -1.52
N CYS A 127 -2.13 19.22 -0.61
CA CYS A 127 -2.95 19.91 0.38
C CYS A 127 -3.86 20.97 -0.25
N ARG A 128 -3.40 21.70 -1.27
CA ARG A 128 -4.20 22.74 -1.95
C ARG A 128 -5.35 22.18 -2.78
N GLU A 129 -5.15 21.03 -3.42
CA GLU A 129 -6.19 20.38 -4.25
C GLU A 129 -7.12 19.47 -3.42
N ALA A 130 -6.75 19.12 -2.18
CA ALA A 130 -7.52 18.25 -1.29
C ALA A 130 -9.01 18.61 -1.14
N PRO A 131 -9.41 19.88 -0.89
CA PRO A 131 -10.83 20.22 -0.76
C PRO A 131 -11.61 19.93 -2.05
N LYS A 132 -11.02 20.22 -3.21
CA LYS A 132 -11.64 19.98 -4.52
C LYS A 132 -11.76 18.48 -4.79
N ALA A 133 -10.73 17.70 -4.50
CA ALA A 133 -10.73 16.26 -4.70
C ALA A 133 -11.76 15.54 -3.80
N VAL A 134 -11.91 15.96 -2.53
CA VAL A 134 -12.94 15.39 -1.64
C VAL A 134 -14.35 15.80 -2.05
N ILE A 135 -14.56 17.04 -2.50
CA ILE A 135 -15.85 17.49 -3.07
C ILE A 135 -16.16 16.77 -4.38
N GLU A 136 -15.16 16.46 -5.21
CA GLU A 136 -15.33 15.69 -6.45
C GLU A 136 -15.79 14.24 -6.16
N LEU A 137 -15.22 13.58 -5.14
CA LEU A 137 -15.68 12.25 -4.70
C LEU A 137 -17.13 12.25 -4.19
N GLU A 138 -17.56 13.34 -3.54
CA GLU A 138 -18.94 13.50 -3.06
C GLU A 138 -19.91 13.70 -4.25
N ASN A 139 -19.56 14.60 -5.18
CA ASN A 139 -20.33 14.86 -6.40
C ASN A 139 -20.39 13.67 -7.36
N TYR A 140 -19.38 12.79 -7.39
CA TYR A 140 -19.44 11.52 -8.13
C TYR A 140 -20.50 10.54 -7.59
N GLY A 141 -21.11 10.83 -6.44
CA GLY A 141 -22.11 9.98 -5.82
C GLY A 141 -21.47 8.78 -5.12
N LEU A 142 -21.05 8.97 -3.87
CA LEU A 142 -20.47 7.92 -3.02
C LEU A 142 -21.46 7.16 -2.09
N PRO A 143 -22.67 6.71 -2.50
CA PRO A 143 -23.42 5.68 -1.77
C PRO A 143 -23.38 4.29 -2.43
N PHE A 144 -24.02 3.31 -1.79
CA PHE A 144 -23.91 1.88 -2.10
C PHE A 144 -24.60 1.40 -3.40
N SER A 145 -24.04 0.33 -3.97
CA SER A 145 -24.68 -0.66 -4.87
C SER A 145 -24.87 -0.29 -6.36
N ARG A 146 -25.65 -1.10 -7.11
CA ARG A 146 -25.44 -1.41 -8.55
C ARG A 146 -26.40 -0.73 -9.53
N THR A 147 -26.10 -0.87 -10.82
CA THR A 147 -26.99 -0.54 -11.96
C THR A 147 -28.30 -1.33 -11.95
N GLU A 148 -29.30 -0.81 -12.65
CA GLU A 148 -30.66 -1.35 -12.71
C GLU A 148 -30.77 -2.73 -13.41
N ASP A 149 -29.80 -3.09 -14.26
CA ASP A 149 -29.64 -4.42 -14.87
C ASP A 149 -28.55 -5.29 -14.19
N GLY A 150 -28.02 -4.83 -13.06
CA GLY A 150 -27.26 -5.62 -12.08
C GLY A 150 -25.77 -5.85 -12.37
N LYS A 151 -25.18 -5.22 -13.39
CA LYS A 151 -23.83 -5.54 -13.91
C LYS A 151 -22.76 -4.48 -13.63
N ILE A 152 -21.51 -4.94 -13.56
CA ILE A 152 -20.26 -4.15 -13.60
C ILE A 152 -19.30 -4.93 -14.53
N TYR A 153 -18.43 -4.24 -15.29
CA TYR A 153 -17.84 -4.70 -16.57
C TYR A 153 -16.27 -4.69 -16.57
N GLN A 154 -15.55 -5.57 -17.32
CA GLN A 154 -14.08 -5.89 -17.26
C GLN A 154 -13.48 -6.33 -18.64
N ARG A 155 -12.21 -6.72 -18.94
CA ARG A 155 -10.93 -7.19 -18.27
C ARG A 155 -9.69 -6.64 -19.04
N ALA A 156 -8.37 -6.75 -18.72
CA ALA A 156 -7.57 -7.62 -17.81
C ALA A 156 -6.31 -6.90 -17.18
N PHE A 157 -5.03 -7.26 -17.47
CA PHE A 157 -3.79 -6.64 -16.89
C PHE A 157 -2.54 -6.56 -17.83
N GLY A 158 -1.31 -6.28 -17.34
CA GLY A 158 -0.01 -6.16 -18.08
C GLY A 158 1.27 -6.60 -17.31
N GLY A 159 2.49 -6.48 -17.91
CA GLY A 159 3.83 -6.38 -17.22
C GLY A 159 5.09 -7.24 -17.63
N GLN A 160 5.91 -6.84 -18.64
CA GLN A 160 7.38 -7.13 -18.79
C GLN A 160 8.08 -6.06 -19.70
N SER A 161 9.42 -6.12 -19.88
CA SER A 161 10.29 -5.01 -20.36
C SER A 161 11.08 -5.28 -21.68
N LEU A 162 11.70 -4.21 -22.22
CA LEU A 162 12.52 -4.19 -23.45
C LEU A 162 13.80 -3.33 -23.28
N ASN A 163 14.85 -3.63 -24.06
CA ASN A 163 16.02 -2.78 -24.35
C ASN A 163 16.75 -2.08 -23.16
N PHE A 164 17.05 -2.82 -22.09
CA PHE A 164 18.05 -2.45 -21.07
C PHE A 164 17.96 -1.00 -20.53
N GLY A 165 16.75 -0.50 -20.25
CA GLY A 165 16.54 0.80 -19.60
C GLY A 165 16.87 2.04 -20.43
N LYS A 166 17.00 1.92 -21.76
CA LYS A 166 17.31 3.05 -22.66
C LYS A 166 16.15 3.45 -23.60
N GLY A 167 14.92 3.23 -23.17
CA GLY A 167 13.72 3.48 -23.97
C GLY A 167 12.63 4.27 -23.24
N ILE A 168 11.82 4.96 -24.02
CA ILE A 168 10.48 5.48 -23.65
C ILE A 168 9.63 4.29 -23.17
N CYS A 169 8.77 4.47 -22.17
CA CYS A 169 7.81 3.43 -21.82
C CYS A 169 6.67 3.39 -22.86
N GLN A 170 6.47 2.23 -23.47
CA GLN A 170 5.50 2.04 -24.57
C GLN A 170 4.35 1.10 -24.19
N GLY A 171 4.19 0.77 -22.90
CA GLY A 171 3.21 -0.18 -22.41
C GLY A 171 3.80 -1.41 -21.72
N VAL A 172 3.03 -2.51 -21.69
CA VAL A 172 3.20 -3.63 -20.74
C VAL A 172 2.69 -4.98 -21.29
N ILE A 173 3.30 -6.12 -20.92
CA ILE A 173 2.89 -7.49 -21.33
C ILE A 173 2.47 -8.42 -20.17
N ALA A 174 1.18 -8.79 -20.11
CA ALA A 174 0.54 -9.59 -19.06
C ALA A 174 0.63 -11.10 -19.26
N LEU A 175 0.30 -11.81 -18.17
CA LEU A 175 -0.41 -13.09 -18.18
C LEU A 175 -1.89 -12.83 -17.85
N ASN A 176 -2.83 -13.37 -18.64
CA ASN A 176 -4.21 -13.49 -18.23
C ASN A 176 -4.41 -14.73 -17.34
N MET A 177 -4.93 -14.54 -16.14
CA MET A 177 -5.07 -15.62 -15.14
C MET A 177 -6.29 -16.52 -15.38
N GLU A 178 -7.19 -16.16 -16.29
CA GLU A 178 -8.41 -16.94 -16.60
C GLU A 178 -8.16 -18.05 -17.62
N ASP A 179 -7.39 -17.77 -18.68
CA ASP A 179 -7.16 -18.66 -19.83
C ASP A 179 -5.66 -18.91 -20.13
N GLY A 180 -4.74 -18.25 -19.43
CA GLY A 180 -3.30 -18.46 -19.53
C GLY A 180 -2.62 -17.78 -20.74
N THR A 181 -3.32 -16.95 -21.50
CA THR A 181 -2.72 -16.20 -22.62
C THR A 181 -1.78 -15.10 -22.14
N LEU A 182 -0.83 -14.70 -23.00
CA LEU A 182 -0.07 -13.47 -22.79
C LEU A 182 -0.72 -12.32 -23.56
N HIS A 183 -0.70 -11.11 -23.02
CA HIS A 183 -1.34 -9.94 -23.62
C HIS A 183 -0.40 -8.72 -23.62
N ARG A 184 -0.06 -8.17 -24.79
CA ARG A 184 0.75 -6.94 -24.93
C ARG A 184 -0.17 -5.73 -25.11
N PHE A 185 -0.10 -4.78 -24.19
CA PHE A 185 -0.81 -3.51 -24.28
C PHE A 185 0.20 -2.43 -24.63
N ASN A 186 0.09 -1.89 -25.85
CA ASN A 186 0.92 -0.79 -26.33
C ASN A 186 0.18 0.53 -26.06
N ALA A 187 0.86 1.51 -25.47
CA ALA A 187 0.29 2.81 -25.10
C ALA A 187 1.33 3.94 -25.17
N LYS A 188 0.86 5.18 -25.24
CA LYS A 188 1.71 6.39 -25.18
C LYS A 188 2.10 6.71 -23.72
N SER A 189 1.19 6.42 -22.79
CA SER A 189 1.39 6.62 -21.35
C SER A 189 1.03 5.36 -20.56
N THR A 190 1.88 4.98 -19.61
CA THR A 190 1.70 3.84 -18.69
C THR A 190 1.74 4.35 -17.26
N ILE A 191 0.63 4.21 -16.53
CA ILE A 191 0.46 4.73 -15.16
C ILE A 191 0.57 3.56 -14.18
N LEU A 192 1.56 3.54 -13.29
CA LEU A 192 1.77 2.47 -12.30
C LEU A 192 1.06 2.78 -10.97
N ALA A 193 0.00 2.02 -10.66
CA ALA A 193 -0.87 2.23 -9.50
C ALA A 193 -1.08 0.93 -8.68
N THR A 194 -0.02 0.14 -8.50
CA THR A 194 -0.09 -1.25 -8.00
C THR A 194 -0.32 -1.40 -6.50
N GLY A 195 -0.17 -0.32 -5.72
CA GLY A 195 -0.05 -0.38 -4.26
C GLY A 195 1.31 -0.91 -3.79
N GLY A 196 1.53 -0.89 -2.48
CA GLY A 196 2.82 -1.16 -1.84
C GLY A 196 3.23 -2.63 -1.68
N TYR A 197 4.22 -2.85 -0.82
CA TYR A 197 4.99 -4.09 -0.66
C TYR A 197 5.11 -4.59 0.78
N GLY A 198 4.18 -4.19 1.68
CA GLY A 198 4.17 -4.62 3.08
C GLY A 198 4.24 -6.14 3.32
N ARG A 199 3.91 -6.99 2.33
CA ARG A 199 4.12 -8.46 2.40
C ARG A 199 5.57 -8.92 2.26
N ALA A 200 6.53 -8.01 2.14
CA ALA A 200 7.93 -8.28 2.45
C ALA A 200 8.16 -8.65 3.93
N TYR A 201 7.23 -8.30 4.84
CA TYR A 201 7.33 -8.55 6.27
C TYR A 201 6.44 -9.71 6.73
N PHE A 202 6.86 -10.36 7.83
CA PHE A 202 6.15 -11.50 8.43
C PHE A 202 4.78 -11.10 9.02
N SER A 203 4.71 -9.97 9.72
CA SER A 203 3.47 -9.38 10.22
C SER A 203 3.24 -8.02 9.57
N ALA A 204 2.11 -7.87 8.88
CA ALA A 204 1.69 -6.64 8.22
C ALA A 204 0.16 -6.57 8.14
N THR A 205 -0.40 -5.35 8.29
CA THR A 205 -1.84 -5.08 8.05
C THR A 205 -2.20 -5.23 6.57
N SER A 206 -1.20 -5.16 5.69
CA SER A 206 -1.34 -5.18 4.24
C SER A 206 -1.96 -6.50 3.75
N ALA A 207 -2.85 -6.44 2.75
CA ALA A 207 -3.42 -7.63 2.13
C ALA A 207 -2.32 -8.55 1.55
N HIS A 208 -2.59 -9.86 1.40
CA HIS A 208 -1.65 -10.82 0.80
C HIS A 208 -1.18 -10.46 -0.61
N THR A 209 -1.86 -9.51 -1.25
CA THR A 209 -1.63 -9.02 -2.62
C THR A 209 -0.77 -7.76 -2.70
N CYS A 210 -0.38 -7.16 -1.57
CA CYS A 210 0.50 -5.99 -1.48
C CYS A 210 1.96 -6.42 -1.59
N THR A 211 2.38 -6.71 -2.83
CA THR A 211 3.61 -7.44 -3.17
C THR A 211 4.65 -6.62 -3.96
N GLY A 212 4.43 -5.32 -4.16
CA GLY A 212 5.41 -4.42 -4.80
C GLY A 212 5.61 -4.62 -6.30
N ASP A 213 4.61 -5.18 -7.00
CA ASP A 213 4.76 -5.60 -8.40
C ASP A 213 5.22 -4.46 -9.31
N GLY A 214 4.70 -3.24 -9.12
CA GLY A 214 5.06 -2.04 -9.87
C GLY A 214 6.50 -1.59 -9.59
N ASN A 215 6.87 -1.48 -8.31
CA ASN A 215 8.23 -1.15 -7.89
C ASN A 215 9.24 -2.15 -8.48
N ALA A 216 8.90 -3.44 -8.43
CA ALA A 216 9.71 -4.51 -8.99
C ALA A 216 9.74 -4.50 -10.53
N MET A 217 8.71 -4.00 -11.23
CA MET A 217 8.76 -3.76 -12.68
C MET A 217 9.71 -2.61 -13.04
N VAL A 218 9.68 -1.51 -12.29
CA VAL A 218 10.58 -0.35 -12.47
C VAL A 218 12.04 -0.74 -12.22
N ALA A 219 12.32 -1.43 -11.11
CA ALA A 219 13.66 -1.95 -10.82
C ALA A 219 14.16 -2.92 -11.92
N ARG A 220 13.29 -3.79 -12.46
CA ARG A 220 13.63 -4.67 -13.61
C ARG A 220 13.78 -3.93 -14.94
N ALA A 221 13.30 -2.70 -15.05
CA ALA A 221 13.57 -1.84 -16.20
C ALA A 221 14.93 -1.11 -16.10
N GLY A 222 15.63 -1.21 -14.95
CA GLY A 222 16.87 -0.49 -14.69
C GLY A 222 16.66 0.95 -14.18
N LEU A 223 15.42 1.28 -13.78
CA LEU A 223 15.06 2.58 -13.21
C LEU A 223 15.17 2.55 -11.67
N PRO A 224 15.43 3.70 -11.02
CA PRO A 224 15.57 3.80 -9.57
C PRO A 224 14.25 3.58 -8.84
N LEU A 225 14.38 3.32 -7.54
CA LEU A 225 13.34 3.43 -6.53
C LEU A 225 13.88 4.32 -5.40
N GLN A 226 13.00 5.02 -4.72
CA GLN A 226 13.33 6.02 -3.70
C GLN A 226 12.74 5.63 -2.33
N ASP A 227 13.40 6.06 -1.24
CA ASP A 227 12.95 6.01 0.16
C ASP A 227 12.47 4.62 0.69
N LEU A 228 12.95 3.51 0.08
CA LEU A 228 12.44 2.15 0.35
C LEU A 228 12.64 1.66 1.79
N GLU A 229 13.61 2.23 2.51
CA GLU A 229 13.84 1.99 3.93
C GLU A 229 12.75 2.59 4.83
N PHE A 230 12.00 3.59 4.35
CA PHE A 230 10.94 4.26 5.09
C PHE A 230 9.65 3.45 5.01
N VAL A 231 9.57 2.44 5.90
CA VAL A 231 8.41 1.57 6.09
C VAL A 231 7.67 1.95 7.36
N GLN A 232 6.39 2.34 7.23
CA GLN A 232 5.57 2.72 8.37
C GLN A 232 5.00 1.51 9.10
N PHE A 233 5.29 1.45 10.40
CA PHE A 233 4.59 0.62 11.37
C PHE A 233 3.38 1.42 11.88
N HIS A 234 2.17 0.87 11.73
CA HIS A 234 0.98 1.43 12.39
C HIS A 234 0.99 1.02 13.86
N PRO A 235 0.76 1.94 14.82
CA PRO A 235 0.85 1.61 16.24
C PRO A 235 -0.11 0.48 16.66
N THR A 236 -1.33 0.48 16.11
CA THR A 236 -2.44 -0.37 16.56
C THR A 236 -2.81 -1.45 15.53
N GLY A 237 -1.92 -2.42 15.32
CA GLY A 237 -2.29 -3.72 14.72
C GLY A 237 -2.71 -4.71 15.80
N ILE A 238 -3.75 -5.53 15.58
CA ILE A 238 -4.21 -6.55 16.53
C ILE A 238 -3.11 -7.58 16.76
N TYR A 239 -2.82 -7.88 18.03
CA TYR A 239 -1.86 -8.90 18.42
C TYR A 239 -2.20 -10.30 17.85
N GLY A 240 -1.17 -11.01 17.38
CA GLY A 240 -1.31 -12.29 16.68
C GLY A 240 -1.85 -12.19 15.24
N ALA A 241 -2.99 -11.51 15.03
CA ALA A 241 -3.66 -11.47 13.73
C ALA A 241 -3.09 -10.43 12.74
N GLY A 242 -2.51 -9.33 13.23
CA GLY A 242 -1.97 -8.25 12.42
C GLY A 242 -3.01 -7.36 11.73
N CYS A 243 -4.31 -7.55 11.99
CA CYS A 243 -5.39 -6.72 11.44
C CYS A 243 -5.31 -5.27 11.94
N LEU A 244 -5.70 -4.31 11.12
CA LEU A 244 -5.69 -2.88 11.49
C LEU A 244 -6.83 -2.55 12.46
N ILE A 245 -6.50 -1.94 13.61
CA ILE A 245 -7.42 -1.08 14.37
C ILE A 245 -7.10 0.38 13.99
N THR A 246 -8.09 1.09 13.47
CA THR A 246 -7.97 2.48 13.01
C THR A 246 -7.36 3.43 14.05
N GLU A 247 -6.55 4.37 13.57
CA GLU A 247 -6.08 5.52 14.33
C GLU A 247 -7.24 6.38 14.85
N GLY A 248 -8.38 6.37 14.16
CA GLY A 248 -9.62 6.98 14.62
C GLY A 248 -10.07 6.48 16.00
N SER A 249 -9.70 5.26 16.42
CA SER A 249 -9.98 4.78 17.77
C SER A 249 -9.26 5.58 18.86
N ARG A 250 -8.12 6.20 18.55
CA ARG A 250 -7.44 7.18 19.42
C ARG A 250 -8.01 8.58 19.23
N GLY A 251 -8.47 8.92 18.03
CA GLY A 251 -9.15 10.19 17.72
C GLY A 251 -10.45 10.38 18.51
N GLU A 252 -11.28 9.33 18.60
CA GLU A 252 -12.49 9.27 19.43
C GLU A 252 -12.19 9.14 20.94
N GLY A 253 -10.94 9.36 21.37
CA GLY A 253 -10.54 9.39 22.78
C GLY A 253 -10.04 8.08 23.37
N GLY A 254 -9.74 7.05 22.56
CA GLY A 254 -9.11 5.81 23.00
C GLY A 254 -7.66 5.98 23.45
N ILE A 255 -7.22 5.12 24.39
CA ILE A 255 -5.98 5.34 25.17
C ILE A 255 -5.09 4.09 25.15
N LEU A 256 -3.79 4.25 24.92
CA LEU A 256 -2.80 3.18 25.07
C LEU A 256 -2.32 3.05 26.53
N ARG A 257 -2.25 1.81 27.04
CA ARG A 257 -1.72 1.50 28.39
C ARG A 257 -0.79 0.30 28.42
N ASN A 258 0.24 0.39 29.27
CA ASN A 258 1.21 -0.67 29.55
C ASN A 258 0.74 -1.61 30.67
N SER A 259 1.56 -2.58 31.10
CA SER A 259 1.21 -3.57 32.12
C SER A 259 1.02 -3.00 33.53
N GLU A 260 1.47 -1.77 33.76
CA GLU A 260 1.32 -1.03 35.02
C GLU A 260 0.06 -0.16 35.02
N GLY A 261 -0.68 -0.12 33.90
CA GLY A 261 -1.84 0.73 33.70
C GLY A 261 -1.50 2.19 33.34
N GLU A 262 -0.22 2.52 33.17
CA GLU A 262 0.25 3.86 32.80
C GLU A 262 -0.21 4.23 31.40
N ARG A 263 -0.74 5.45 31.23
CA ARG A 263 -0.88 6.10 29.92
C ARG A 263 0.48 6.65 29.46
N PHE A 264 1.40 5.74 29.13
CA PHE A 264 2.80 6.05 28.83
C PHE A 264 2.98 7.12 27.73
N MET A 265 2.02 7.28 26.80
CA MET A 265 2.08 8.33 25.79
C MET A 265 2.06 9.76 26.35
N GLU A 266 1.58 9.99 27.58
CA GLU A 266 1.70 11.30 28.26
C GLU A 266 3.15 11.62 28.67
N ARG A 267 3.99 10.59 28.84
CA ARG A 267 5.42 10.71 29.12
C ARG A 267 6.26 10.87 27.85
N TYR A 268 5.93 10.17 26.75
CA TYR A 268 6.68 10.28 25.48
C TYR A 268 6.28 11.49 24.63
N ALA A 269 5.01 11.92 24.67
CA ALA A 269 4.51 13.03 23.87
C ALA A 269 3.53 13.91 24.69
N PRO A 270 3.99 14.71 25.66
CA PRO A 270 3.13 15.40 26.63
C PRO A 270 1.97 16.21 26.03
N THR A 271 2.19 16.86 24.89
CA THR A 271 1.15 17.60 24.16
C THR A 271 0.17 16.67 23.44
N ALA A 272 0.64 15.93 22.44
CA ALA A 272 -0.20 15.16 21.49
C ALA A 272 -0.66 13.78 22.03
N LYS A 273 0.04 13.21 23.01
CA LYS A 273 -0.26 11.94 23.66
C LYS A 273 -0.43 10.81 22.63
N ASP A 274 -1.52 10.06 22.71
CA ASP A 274 -1.88 8.97 21.79
C ASP A 274 -2.06 9.43 20.32
N LEU A 275 -2.18 10.74 20.07
CA LEU A 275 -2.27 11.36 18.73
C LEU A 275 -0.95 11.96 18.25
N ALA A 276 0.19 11.58 18.84
CA ALA A 276 1.51 11.83 18.26
C ALA A 276 1.70 11.08 16.93
N SER A 277 2.76 11.44 16.19
CA SER A 277 3.07 10.81 14.90
C SER A 277 3.28 9.29 15.02
N ARG A 278 2.88 8.54 13.99
CA ARG A 278 2.81 7.07 14.01
C ARG A 278 4.13 6.40 14.34
N ASP A 279 5.23 6.99 13.87
CA ASP A 279 6.59 6.57 14.14
C ASP A 279 6.98 6.77 15.62
N VAL A 280 6.61 7.91 16.23
CA VAL A 280 6.80 8.20 17.67
C VAL A 280 5.98 7.23 18.51
N VAL A 281 4.67 7.09 18.26
CA VAL A 281 3.81 6.18 19.03
C VAL A 281 4.29 4.73 18.90
N SER A 282 4.66 4.28 17.70
CA SER A 282 5.19 2.93 17.49
C SER A 282 6.52 2.69 18.20
N ARG A 283 7.46 3.66 18.17
CA ARG A 283 8.71 3.58 18.96
C ARG A 283 8.42 3.55 20.46
N SER A 284 7.52 4.40 20.97
CA SER A 284 7.11 4.42 22.38
C SER A 284 6.55 3.06 22.84
N MET A 285 5.58 2.50 22.11
CA MET A 285 5.05 1.15 22.38
C MET A 285 6.15 0.07 22.38
N THR A 286 7.09 0.16 21.43
CA THR A 286 8.23 -0.77 21.33
C THR A 286 9.16 -0.66 22.53
N MET A 287 9.39 0.55 23.06
CA MET A 287 10.21 0.74 24.27
C MET A 287 9.52 0.20 25.52
N GLU A 288 8.22 0.45 25.70
CA GLU A 288 7.45 -0.15 26.81
C GLU A 288 7.54 -1.68 26.84
N ILE A 289 7.39 -2.33 25.68
CA ILE A 289 7.55 -3.78 25.53
C ILE A 289 8.98 -4.20 25.88
N ARG A 290 10.00 -3.56 25.30
CA ARG A 290 11.42 -3.91 25.50
C ARG A 290 11.93 -3.68 26.92
N GLU A 291 11.35 -2.73 27.65
CA GLU A 291 11.64 -2.47 29.06
C GLU A 291 10.80 -3.34 30.02
N GLY A 292 10.07 -4.33 29.49
CA GLY A 292 9.34 -5.32 30.29
C GLY A 292 7.99 -4.85 30.82
N ARG A 293 7.45 -3.74 30.30
CA ARG A 293 6.11 -3.20 30.63
C ARG A 293 5.04 -3.58 29.60
N GLY A 294 5.36 -4.47 28.65
CA GLY A 294 4.37 -5.07 27.76
C GLY A 294 3.36 -5.97 28.51
N VAL A 295 2.19 -6.17 27.91
CA VAL A 295 1.03 -6.85 28.51
C VAL A 295 0.89 -8.30 28.02
N GLY A 296 -0.05 -9.04 28.62
CA GLY A 296 -0.30 -10.45 28.33
C GLY A 296 0.78 -11.41 28.85
N PRO A 297 0.63 -12.74 28.64
CA PRO A 297 1.51 -13.76 29.24
C PRO A 297 2.98 -13.69 28.81
N LEU A 298 3.26 -13.10 27.65
CA LEU A 298 4.61 -12.97 27.08
C LEU A 298 5.20 -11.56 27.22
N LYS A 299 4.43 -10.59 27.74
CA LYS A 299 4.79 -9.16 27.84
C LYS A 299 5.23 -8.53 26.51
N ASP A 300 4.60 -8.91 25.41
CA ASP A 300 5.03 -8.64 24.03
C ASP A 300 4.11 -7.71 23.21
N HIS A 301 3.07 -7.17 23.84
CA HIS A 301 2.13 -6.21 23.24
C HIS A 301 1.68 -5.13 24.24
N ILE A 302 0.74 -4.27 23.84
CA ILE A 302 0.19 -3.15 24.61
C ILE A 302 -1.34 -3.20 24.56
N TYR A 303 -2.03 -2.56 25.51
CA TYR A 303 -3.50 -2.47 25.49
C TYR A 303 -3.99 -1.13 24.91
N LEU A 304 -4.95 -1.19 23.97
CA LEU A 304 -5.77 -0.06 23.56
C LEU A 304 -7.12 -0.11 24.28
N HIS A 305 -7.33 0.82 25.20
CA HIS A 305 -8.59 1.00 25.92
C HIS A 305 -9.58 1.84 25.13
N LEU A 306 -10.78 1.29 24.95
CA LEU A 306 -11.96 1.96 24.42
C LEU A 306 -13.16 1.85 25.38
N ASN A 307 -13.06 1.02 26.43
CA ASN A 307 -14.13 0.70 27.37
C ASN A 307 -14.53 1.83 28.33
N HIS A 308 -13.88 2.99 28.25
CA HIS A 308 -14.28 4.23 28.91
C HIS A 308 -15.12 5.17 28.01
N LEU A 309 -15.26 4.85 26.73
CA LEU A 309 -16.09 5.60 25.78
C LEU A 309 -17.54 5.09 25.84
N PRO A 310 -18.55 5.96 25.59
CA PRO A 310 -19.95 5.53 25.57
C PRO A 310 -20.20 4.46 24.50
N PRO A 311 -20.92 3.35 24.79
CA PRO A 311 -21.13 2.25 23.83
C PRO A 311 -21.76 2.70 22.51
N GLU A 312 -22.65 3.68 22.56
CA GLU A 312 -23.24 4.38 21.41
C GLU A 312 -22.20 5.06 20.50
N VAL A 313 -21.15 5.69 21.05
CA VAL A 313 -20.04 6.25 20.25
C VAL A 313 -19.26 5.12 19.58
N LEU A 314 -18.98 4.03 20.29
CA LEU A 314 -18.30 2.86 19.72
C LEU A 314 -19.11 2.22 18.58
N LYS A 315 -20.45 2.16 18.73
CA LYS A 315 -21.38 1.63 17.74
C LYS A 315 -21.54 2.54 16.51
N GLU A 316 -21.56 3.86 16.69
CA GLU A 316 -21.74 4.82 15.60
C GLU A 316 -20.44 5.07 14.84
N ARG A 317 -19.34 5.34 15.54
CA ARG A 317 -18.06 5.80 14.97
C ARG A 317 -17.07 4.65 14.72
N LEU A 318 -17.12 3.60 15.53
CA LEU A 318 -16.14 2.49 15.50
C LEU A 318 -16.75 1.07 15.27
N PRO A 319 -17.85 0.88 14.51
CA PRO A 319 -18.48 -0.45 14.39
C PRO A 319 -17.56 -1.49 13.73
N GLY A 320 -16.82 -1.10 12.69
CA GLY A 320 -15.94 -2.01 11.95
C GLY A 320 -14.79 -2.57 12.78
N ILE A 321 -14.20 -1.77 13.68
CA ILE A 321 -13.12 -2.26 14.57
C ILE A 321 -13.68 -3.01 15.78
N SER A 322 -14.93 -2.75 16.18
CA SER A 322 -15.61 -3.50 17.23
C SER A 322 -15.82 -4.97 16.80
N GLU A 323 -16.34 -5.16 15.58
CA GLU A 323 -16.46 -6.49 14.95
C GLU A 323 -15.09 -7.15 14.75
N THR A 324 -14.09 -6.39 14.29
CA THR A 324 -12.73 -6.92 14.05
C THR A 324 -12.06 -7.36 15.36
N ALA A 325 -12.23 -6.63 16.46
CA ALA A 325 -11.71 -7.01 17.77
C ALA A 325 -12.39 -8.27 18.34
N ALA A 326 -13.71 -8.38 18.17
CA ALA A 326 -14.47 -9.57 18.57
C ALA A 326 -14.02 -10.81 17.77
N ILE A 327 -13.88 -10.71 16.44
CA ILE A 327 -13.48 -11.85 15.59
C ILE A 327 -12.03 -12.27 15.83
N PHE A 328 -11.08 -11.33 15.87
CA PHE A 328 -9.65 -11.65 15.80
C PHE A 328 -8.92 -11.64 17.15
N ALA A 329 -9.50 -11.06 18.20
CA ALA A 329 -8.95 -11.07 19.56
C ALA A 329 -9.91 -11.65 20.61
N GLY A 330 -11.19 -11.89 20.28
CA GLY A 330 -12.21 -12.31 21.25
C GLY A 330 -12.67 -11.19 22.18
N VAL A 331 -12.34 -9.92 21.87
CA VAL A 331 -12.51 -8.77 22.76
C VAL A 331 -13.83 -8.05 22.51
N ASP A 332 -14.63 -7.88 23.57
CA ASP A 332 -15.72 -6.91 23.61
C ASP A 332 -15.16 -5.53 24.01
N VAL A 333 -15.06 -4.64 23.03
CA VAL A 333 -14.48 -3.28 23.20
C VAL A 333 -15.23 -2.39 24.19
N THR A 334 -16.47 -2.74 24.55
CA THR A 334 -17.25 -2.03 25.59
C THR A 334 -16.83 -2.42 27.02
N LYS A 335 -16.05 -3.50 27.16
CA LYS A 335 -15.66 -4.09 28.46
C LYS A 335 -14.16 -4.19 28.63
N GLU A 336 -13.45 -4.63 27.59
CA GLU A 336 -12.04 -5.05 27.64
C GLU A 336 -11.19 -4.30 26.60
N PRO A 337 -9.90 -4.08 26.88
CA PRO A 337 -9.00 -3.44 25.92
C PRO A 337 -8.58 -4.39 24.79
N ILE A 338 -8.32 -3.81 23.61
CA ILE A 338 -7.80 -4.56 22.46
C ILE A 338 -6.28 -4.77 22.63
N PRO A 339 -5.75 -6.01 22.53
CA PRO A 339 -4.32 -6.26 22.52
C PRO A 339 -3.72 -5.84 21.17
N VAL A 340 -2.74 -4.93 21.21
CA VAL A 340 -2.19 -4.27 20.02
C VAL A 340 -0.66 -4.16 20.05
N LEU A 341 -0.03 -4.18 18.87
CA LEU A 341 1.39 -3.89 18.70
C LEU A 341 1.71 -3.18 17.36
N PRO A 342 2.84 -2.46 17.29
CA PRO A 342 3.33 -1.85 16.05
C PRO A 342 3.47 -2.89 14.92
N THR A 343 2.74 -2.68 13.82
CA THR A 343 2.61 -3.65 12.72
C THR A 343 2.85 -2.95 11.39
N VAL A 344 3.62 -3.55 10.48
CA VAL A 344 3.90 -2.96 9.15
C VAL A 344 2.60 -2.66 8.40
N HIS A 345 2.50 -1.48 7.81
CA HIS A 345 1.22 -0.95 7.33
C HIS A 345 1.30 -0.31 5.96
N TYR A 346 2.31 0.53 5.71
CA TYR A 346 2.40 1.35 4.52
C TYR A 346 3.85 1.62 4.13
N ASN A 347 4.10 1.82 2.84
CA ASN A 347 5.41 2.13 2.28
C ASN A 347 5.45 3.60 1.82
N MET A 348 6.36 4.41 2.39
CA MET A 348 6.57 5.78 1.90
C MET A 348 7.46 5.80 0.66
N GLY A 349 8.48 4.93 0.63
CA GLY A 349 9.32 4.73 -0.54
C GLY A 349 8.65 3.93 -1.65
N GLY A 350 8.93 4.32 -2.88
CA GLY A 350 8.29 3.78 -4.09
C GLY A 350 9.03 4.16 -5.37
N ILE A 351 8.28 4.31 -6.46
CA ILE A 351 8.77 4.78 -7.76
C ILE A 351 8.86 6.31 -7.72
N PRO A 352 10.03 6.94 -7.89
CA PRO A 352 10.15 8.40 -7.79
C PRO A 352 9.36 9.10 -8.91
N THR A 353 8.58 10.13 -8.55
CA THR A 353 7.80 10.93 -9.51
C THR A 353 7.90 12.42 -9.20
N ASN A 354 7.78 13.27 -10.22
CA ASN A 354 7.50 14.69 -9.98
C ASN A 354 6.05 14.89 -9.47
N HIS A 355 5.68 16.13 -9.13
CA HIS A 355 4.32 16.46 -8.66
C HIS A 355 3.21 16.36 -9.74
N HIS A 356 3.55 16.00 -10.99
CA HIS A 356 2.61 15.61 -12.04
C HIS A 356 2.46 14.08 -12.18
N GLY A 357 3.11 13.30 -11.31
CA GLY A 357 3.08 11.83 -11.36
C GLY A 357 3.94 11.22 -12.46
N GLU A 358 4.70 12.01 -13.24
CA GLU A 358 5.66 11.50 -14.22
C GLU A 358 6.85 10.87 -13.48
N VAL A 359 7.27 9.67 -13.89
CA VAL A 359 8.41 8.99 -13.26
C VAL A 359 9.72 9.69 -13.64
N VAL A 360 10.60 9.91 -12.67
CA VAL A 360 11.89 10.59 -12.87
C VAL A 360 13.08 9.64 -12.72
N THR A 361 14.24 10.02 -13.26
CA THR A 361 15.47 9.23 -13.17
C THR A 361 16.74 10.07 -13.28
N ILE A 362 17.82 9.62 -12.63
CA ILE A 362 19.10 10.34 -12.61
C ILE A 362 19.81 10.21 -13.97
N LYS A 363 20.03 11.34 -14.64
CA LYS A 363 20.61 11.44 -15.98
C LYS A 363 21.79 12.41 -16.02
N GLY A 364 22.94 11.95 -15.53
CA GLY A 364 24.15 12.76 -15.42
C GLY A 364 24.07 13.70 -14.22
N ASN A 365 23.91 14.99 -14.47
CA ASN A 365 23.77 16.01 -13.40
C ASN A 365 22.31 16.39 -13.12
N ASP A 366 21.36 15.84 -13.89
CA ASP A 366 19.93 16.04 -13.73
C ASP A 366 19.37 14.86 -12.91
N PRO A 367 18.96 15.05 -11.64
CA PRO A 367 18.40 13.98 -10.82
C PRO A 367 16.97 13.62 -11.21
N ASP A 368 16.24 14.57 -11.79
CA ASP A 368 14.78 14.57 -11.93
C ASP A 368 14.34 14.35 -13.40
N ALA A 369 15.20 13.77 -14.23
CA ALA A 369 14.96 13.64 -15.66
C ALA A 369 13.78 12.70 -15.93
N VAL A 370 12.68 13.25 -16.45
CA VAL A 370 11.44 12.49 -16.75
C VAL A 370 11.72 11.31 -17.68
N VAL A 371 11.16 10.15 -17.31
CA VAL A 371 11.10 8.91 -18.08
C VAL A 371 9.86 8.97 -19.00
N PRO A 372 10.00 9.26 -20.30
CA PRO A 372 8.83 9.59 -21.11
C PRO A 372 7.88 8.40 -21.26
N GLY A 373 6.58 8.67 -21.17
CA GLY A 373 5.51 7.67 -21.24
C GLY A 373 5.32 6.83 -19.98
N LEU A 374 6.05 7.10 -18.88
CA LEU A 374 5.89 6.40 -17.61
C LEU A 374 5.45 7.35 -16.49
N MET A 375 4.38 6.96 -15.79
CA MET A 375 3.83 7.68 -14.64
C MET A 375 3.60 6.69 -13.48
N ALA A 376 3.46 7.18 -12.24
CA ALA A 376 3.06 6.37 -11.09
C ALA A 376 2.20 7.17 -10.10
N ALA A 377 1.32 6.49 -9.35
CA ALA A 377 0.41 7.13 -8.39
C ALA A 377 0.06 6.24 -7.19
N GLY A 378 -0.24 6.87 -6.05
CA GLY A 378 -0.52 6.17 -4.78
C GLY A 378 0.72 5.52 -4.16
N GLU A 379 0.51 4.55 -3.26
CA GLU A 379 1.56 3.79 -2.54
C GLU A 379 2.57 3.03 -3.45
N ALA A 380 2.38 3.01 -4.77
CA ALA A 380 3.41 2.54 -5.70
C ALA A 380 4.48 3.61 -5.99
N ALA A 381 4.13 4.90 -5.86
CA ALA A 381 4.95 6.06 -6.19
C ALA A 381 5.59 6.70 -4.95
N CYS A 382 6.54 7.60 -5.20
CA CYS A 382 7.24 8.41 -4.22
C CYS A 382 7.34 9.83 -4.80
N ALA A 383 6.35 10.67 -4.49
CA ALA A 383 6.19 12.00 -5.07
C ALA A 383 7.07 13.15 -4.50
N SER A 384 7.71 13.09 -3.32
CA SER A 384 7.46 12.30 -2.10
C SER A 384 6.64 13.11 -1.10
N VAL A 385 5.31 13.02 -1.17
CA VAL A 385 4.42 13.76 -0.24
C VAL A 385 4.38 13.23 1.20
N HIS A 386 5.11 12.14 1.47
CA HIS A 386 5.09 11.44 2.76
C HIS A 386 6.45 11.38 3.45
N GLY A 387 7.57 11.52 2.71
CA GLY A 387 8.94 11.47 3.23
C GLY A 387 9.18 10.34 4.24
N ALA A 388 9.78 10.66 5.39
CA ALA A 388 10.17 9.65 6.37
C ALA A 388 8.99 9.05 7.17
N ASN A 389 7.84 9.73 7.25
CA ASN A 389 6.66 9.26 7.98
C ASN A 389 5.36 9.87 7.45
N ARG A 390 4.44 9.02 6.99
CA ARG A 390 3.12 9.44 6.53
C ARG A 390 2.14 9.74 7.68
N LEU A 391 1.42 10.86 7.62
CA LEU A 391 0.27 11.12 8.52
C LEU A 391 -0.90 10.15 8.32
N GLY A 392 -1.74 9.99 9.36
CA GLY A 392 -3.05 9.35 9.21
C GLY A 392 -3.90 10.03 8.13
N ALA A 393 -4.73 9.24 7.43
CA ALA A 393 -5.64 9.68 6.35
C ALA A 393 -5.04 10.36 5.09
N ASN A 394 -3.79 10.85 5.11
CA ASN A 394 -3.12 11.45 3.93
C ASN A 394 -2.99 10.48 2.72
N SER A 395 -2.95 9.16 2.92
CA SER A 395 -2.85 8.22 1.77
C SER A 395 -4.14 8.14 0.94
N LEU A 396 -5.33 8.27 1.54
CA LEU A 396 -6.56 8.33 0.75
C LEU A 396 -6.67 9.64 -0.03
N LEU A 397 -5.99 10.69 0.41
CA LEU A 397 -5.86 11.94 -0.33
C LEU A 397 -4.86 11.82 -1.49
N ASP A 398 -3.67 11.29 -1.22
CA ASP A 398 -2.62 11.11 -2.24
C ASP A 398 -3.16 10.32 -3.45
N ILE A 399 -3.87 9.21 -3.21
CA ILE A 399 -4.41 8.40 -4.30
C ILE A 399 -5.48 9.10 -5.16
N VAL A 400 -6.19 10.12 -4.66
CA VAL A 400 -7.20 10.84 -5.45
C VAL A 400 -6.70 12.15 -6.05
N VAL A 401 -5.60 12.71 -5.52
CA VAL A 401 -4.92 13.85 -6.12
C VAL A 401 -3.93 13.40 -7.20
N PHE A 402 -2.99 12.50 -6.88
CA PHE A 402 -2.01 11.98 -7.86
C PHE A 402 -2.58 10.91 -8.78
N GLY A 403 -3.78 10.38 -8.48
CA GLY A 403 -4.60 9.67 -9.45
C GLY A 403 -5.38 10.58 -10.42
N ARG A 404 -5.28 11.91 -10.28
CA ARG A 404 -6.05 12.91 -11.07
C ARG A 404 -5.15 13.91 -11.81
N ALA A 405 -3.91 14.10 -11.34
CA ALA A 405 -2.86 14.87 -12.00
C ALA A 405 -2.49 14.28 -13.38
#